data_AF-A0A7C9PK93-F1
#
_entry.id   AF-A0A7C9PK93-F1
#
_cell.length_a   1.000
_cell.length_b   1.000
_cell.length_c   1.000
_cell.angle_alpha   90.00
_cell.angle_beta   90.00
_cell.angle_gamma   90.00
#
_symmetry.space_group_name_H-M   'P 1'
#
loop_
_entity.id
_entity.type
_entity.pdbx_description
1 polymer ?
#
loop_
_entity_poly.entity_id
_entity_poly.type
_entity_poly.pdbx_seq_one_letter_code
_entity_poly.pdbx_strand_id
1 'polypeptide(L)' 'THPSNGSVTIDAATGIYTYTPDAGWSGVDSFIVLVDDGNGGQTPVTVQVTVNPVNDAPEGGDVTDPDWD' A
#
# COMPACT_ATOMS: atom_id res chain seq x y z
N THR A 1 -3.89 14.28 3.90
CA THR A 1 -4.95 13.26 3.79
C THR A 1 -4.31 11.89 3.84
N HIS A 2 -5.02 10.90 4.38
CA HIS A 2 -4.53 9.52 4.43
C HIS A 2 -4.87 8.77 3.13
N PRO A 3 -4.08 7.74 2.78
CA PRO A 3 -4.43 6.81 1.70
C PRO A 3 -5.69 6.01 2.03
N SER A 4 -6.36 5.47 1.00
CA SER A 4 -7.63 4.75 1.15
C SER A 4 -7.47 3.22 1.20
N ASN A 5 -6.35 2.67 0.72
CA ASN A 5 -6.13 1.24 0.53
C ASN A 5 -4.77 0.80 1.10
N GLY A 6 -4.37 1.42 2.21
CA GLY A 6 -3.13 1.13 2.89
C GLY A 6 -2.86 2.08 4.04
N SER A 7 -1.63 2.03 4.53
CA SER A 7 -1.15 2.90 5.60
C SER A 7 0.20 3.51 5.22
N VAL A 8 0.51 4.67 5.80
CA VAL A 8 1.78 5.37 5.61
C VAL A 8 2.39 5.68 6.97
N THR A 9 3.66 5.35 7.13
CA THR A 9 4.51 5.87 8.20
C THR A 9 5.52 6.83 7.61
N ILE A 10 5.78 7.94 8.31
CA ILE A 10 6.75 8.97 7.88
C ILE A 10 7.74 9.17 9.03
N ASP A 11 9.01 9.05 8.73
CA ASP A 11 10.08 9.47 9.62
C ASP A 11 10.18 11.01 9.59
N ALA A 12 9.86 11.66 10.71
CA ALA A 12 9.81 13.11 10.79
C ALA A 12 11.18 13.80 10.70
N ALA A 13 12.28 13.08 10.93
CA ALA A 13 13.64 13.63 10.89
C ALA A 13 14.24 13.60 9.48
N THR A 14 13.88 12.60 8.69
CA THR A 14 14.45 12.34 7.36
C THR A 14 13.45 12.55 6.22
N GLY A 15 12.14 12.55 6.52
CA GLY A 15 11.07 12.59 5.53
C GLY A 15 10.88 11.27 4.77
N ILE A 16 11.61 10.21 5.12
CA ILE A 16 11.43 8.88 4.53
C ILE A 16 10.04 8.39 4.90
N TYR A 17 9.27 7.97 3.89
CA TYR A 17 7.97 7.38 4.09
C TYR A 17 7.94 5.92 3.63
N THR A 18 7.17 5.09 4.34
CA THR A 18 6.87 3.72 3.95
C THR A 18 5.38 3.59 3.75
N TYR A 19 4.97 3.14 2.55
CA TYR A 19 3.59 2.80 2.23
C TYR A 19 3.40 1.28 2.32
N THR A 20 2.40 0.85 3.07
CA THR A 20 2.01 -0.56 3.17
C THR A 20 0.58 -0.71 2.65
N PRO A 21 0.36 -1.34 1.48
CA PRO A 21 -0.98 -1.59 0.97
C PRO A 21 -1.73 -2.58 1.85
N ASP A 22 -3.06 -2.51 1.79
CA ASP A 22 -3.93 -3.53 2.36
C ASP A 22 -3.69 -4.89 1.68
N ALA A 23 -3.83 -5.98 2.45
CA ALA A 23 -3.58 -7.32 1.95
C ALA A 23 -4.47 -7.66 0.75
N GLY A 24 -3.87 -8.18 -0.33
CA GLY A 24 -4.57 -8.53 -1.57
C GLY A 24 -5.02 -7.34 -2.42
N TRP A 25 -4.75 -6.10 -1.98
CA TRP A 25 -5.09 -4.91 -2.75
C TRP A 25 -4.05 -4.60 -3.83
N SER A 26 -4.53 -4.18 -4.99
CA SER A 26 -3.70 -3.63 -6.06
C SER A 26 -4.46 -2.49 -6.74
N GLY A 27 -3.73 -1.50 -7.24
CA GLY A 27 -4.33 -0.29 -7.81
C GLY A 27 -3.48 0.95 -7.58
N VAL A 28 -4.09 2.11 -7.78
CA VAL A 28 -3.48 3.42 -7.54
C VAL A 28 -4.08 4.01 -6.26
N ASP A 29 -3.22 4.47 -5.37
CA ASP A 29 -3.60 5.21 -4.15
C ASP A 29 -2.82 6.52 -4.06
N SER A 30 -3.24 7.41 -3.17
CA SER A 30 -2.54 8.66 -2.92
C SER A 30 -2.68 9.15 -1.49
N PHE A 31 -1.68 9.89 -1.04
CA PHE A 31 -1.72 10.58 0.24
C PHE A 31 -1.04 11.94 0.13
N ILE A 32 -1.33 12.85 1.06
CA ILE A 32 -0.71 14.19 1.09
C ILE A 32 0.26 14.27 2.25
N VAL A 33 1.48 14.72 1.96
CA VAL A 33 2.48 15.13 2.95
C VAL A 33 2.56 16.65 3.03
N LEU A 34 2.85 17.18 4.21
CA LEU A 34 3.14 18.60 4.40
C LEU A 34 4.65 18.76 4.51
N VAL A 35 5.24 19.55 3.61
CA VAL A 35 6.65 19.92 3.66
C VAL A 35 6.75 21.26 4.36
N ASP A 36 7.46 21.29 5.48
CA ASP A 36 7.74 22.49 6.28
C ASP A 36 9.14 23.03 5.92
N ASP A 37 9.25 24.34 5.68
CA ASP A 37 10.52 25.00 5.36
C ASP A 37 11.31 25.47 6.59
N GLY A 38 10.82 25.20 7.80
CA GLY A 38 11.40 25.61 9.07
C GLY A 38 11.27 27.11 9.37
N ASN A 39 10.63 27.88 8.49
CA ASN A 39 10.46 29.32 8.57
C ASN A 39 8.98 29.73 8.60
N GLY A 40 8.09 28.78 8.87
CA GLY A 40 6.65 28.98 8.97
C GLY A 40 5.90 28.79 7.64
N GLY A 41 6.61 28.43 6.56
CA GLY A 41 6.01 27.99 5.32
C GLY A 41 5.72 26.49 5.34
N GLN A 42 4.50 26.11 4.95
CA GLN A 42 4.13 24.72 4.73
C GLN A 42 3.51 24.57 3.35
N THR A 43 3.94 23.54 2.61
CA THR A 43 3.40 23.22 1.28
C THR A 43 2.86 21.79 1.26
N PRO A 44 1.59 21.57 0.87
CA PRO A 44 1.07 20.22 0.65
C PRO A 44 1.63 19.63 -0.64
N VAL A 45 2.05 18.37 -0.57
CA VAL A 45 2.54 17.58 -1.71
C VAL A 45 1.74 16.28 -1.80
N THR A 46 1.17 16.01 -2.96
CA THR A 46 0.48 14.75 -3.25
C THR A 46 1.48 13.69 -3.69
N VAL A 47 1.51 12.57 -2.98
CA VAL A 47 2.27 11.38 -3.33
C VAL A 47 1.31 10.35 -3.91
N GLN A 48 1.57 9.91 -5.14
CA GLN A 48 0.83 8.84 -5.79
C GLN A 48 1.60 7.53 -5.69
N VAL A 49 0.92 6.45 -5.33
CA VAL A 49 1.49 5.11 -5.22
C VAL A 49 0.76 4.17 -6.16
N THR A 50 1.51 3.36 -6.91
CA THR A 50 0.97 2.30 -7.76
C THR A 50 1.37 0.95 -7.18
N VAL A 51 0.40 0.13 -6.82
CA VAL A 51 0.59 -1.25 -6.35
C VAL A 51 0.21 -2.18 -7.48
N ASN A 52 1.21 -2.89 -8.01
CA ASN A 52 0.98 -3.86 -9.08
C ASN A 52 0.44 -5.17 -8.50
N PRO A 53 -0.56 -5.80 -9.13
CA PRO A 53 -1.03 -7.10 -8.71
C PRO A 53 0.08 -8.15 -8.84
N VAL A 54 0.13 -9.07 -7.88
CA VAL A 54 0.96 -10.27 -7.94
C VAL A 54 0.04 -11.45 -8.22
N ASN A 55 0.40 -12.27 -9.20
CA ASN A 55 -0.39 -13.46 -9.51
C ASN A 55 0.00 -14.60 -8.56
N ASP A 56 -0.96 -15.08 -7.78
CA ASP A 56 -0.78 -16.25 -6.92
C ASP A 56 -0.89 -17.56 -7.71
N ALA A 57 -0.17 -18.59 -7.28
CA ALA A 57 -0.31 -19.93 -7.85
C ALA A 57 -1.68 -20.52 -7.46
N PRO A 58 -2.30 -21.35 -8.30
CA PRO A 58 -3.52 -22.05 -7.92
C PRO A 58 -3.24 -22.97 -6.72
N GLU A 59 -4.06 -22.87 -5.68
CA GLU A 59 -4.07 -23.84 -4.59
C GLU A 59 -4.86 -25.08 -5.04
N GLY A 60 -4.19 -26.24 -5.12
CA GLY A 60 -4.85 -27.50 -5.39
C GLY A 60 -5.71 -27.90 -4.18
N GLY A 61 -7.02 -28.02 -4.38
CA GLY A 61 -7.87 -28.70 -3.40
C GLY A 61 -7.48 -30.17 -3.33
N ASP A 62 -7.38 -30.72 -2.12
CA ASP A 62 -7.22 -32.15 -1.91
C ASP A 62 -8.48 -32.85 -2.43
N VAL A 63 -8.45 -33.24 -3.71
CA VAL A 63 -9.38 -34.20 -4.26
C VAL A 63 -8.98 -35.54 -3.69
N THR A 64 -9.43 -35.79 -2.45
CA THR A 64 -9.72 -37.14 -2.02
C THR A 64 -10.77 -37.65 -2.98
N ASP A 65 -10.32 -38.27 -4.07
CA ASP A 65 -11.17 -39.01 -4.98
C ASP A 65 -11.85 -40.08 -4.12
N PRO A 66 -13.17 -39.96 -3.83
CA PRO A 66 -13.83 -41.02 -3.12
C PRO A 66 -13.85 -42.19 -4.09
N ASP A 67 -12.98 -43.18 -3.85
CA ASP A 67 -12.93 -44.47 -4.56
C ASP A 67 -14.35 -44.86 -5.01
N TRP A 68 -14.64 -44.65 -6.29
CA TRP A 68 -15.80 -45.28 -6.92
C TRP A 68 -15.33 -46.70 -7.29
N ASP A 69 -15.64 -47.62 -6.37
CA ASP A 69 -15.68 -49.10 -6.52
C ASP A 69 -15.49 -49.63 -7.95
#